data_AF-A0A8C3UM99-F1
#
_entry.id   AF-A0A8C3UM99-F1
#
_cell.length_a   1.000
_cell.length_b   1.000
_cell.length_c   1.000
_cell.angle_alpha   90.00
_cell.angle_beta   90.00
_cell.angle_gamma   90.00
#
_symmetry.space_group_name_H-M   'P 1'
#
loop_
_entity.id
_entity.type
_entity.pdbx_description
1 polymer ?
#
loop_
_entity_poly.entity_id
_entity_poly.type
_entity_poly.pdbx_seq_one_letter_code
_entity_poly.pdbx_strand_id
1 'polypeptide(L)'
;YSCGGSLSFSSGTIQSPFYPRNYPNNANCVWEIQVKSNFLVTLVFTDIQCLSDYVEIYDGPLHSSPLLGKICSGYYHSYTSSSNLLTVRFHSNSRFTYRGFQANYYSTPADDTDQNNIIEMLVRRDFWPTIQIRTTANTR
;
A
#
# COMPACT_ATOMS: atom_id res chain seq x y z
N TYR A 1 -0.16 21.28 -6.80
CA TYR A 1 -0.40 19.83 -6.99
C TYR A 1 -1.26 19.35 -5.82
N SER A 2 -2.01 18.26 -6.00
CA SER A 2 -2.73 17.59 -4.91
C SER A 2 -2.19 16.15 -4.80
N CYS A 3 -2.18 15.59 -3.60
CA CYS A 3 -1.71 14.23 -3.32
C CYS A 3 -2.50 13.61 -2.17
N GLY A 4 -2.47 12.29 -2.08
CA GLY A 4 -3.33 11.56 -1.14
C GLY A 4 -4.70 11.24 -1.72
N GLY A 5 -5.65 10.93 -0.84
CA GLY A 5 -7.04 10.61 -1.16
C GLY A 5 -7.50 9.28 -0.56
N SER A 6 -8.81 9.04 -0.63
CA SER A 6 -9.42 7.78 -0.19
C SER A 6 -9.34 6.74 -1.30
N LEU A 7 -8.87 5.54 -0.96
CA LEU A 7 -8.66 4.41 -1.85
C LEU A 7 -9.50 3.24 -1.37
N SER A 8 -10.32 2.67 -2.26
CA SER A 8 -11.26 1.60 -1.92
C SER A 8 -11.06 0.31 -2.70
N PHE A 9 -9.99 0.22 -3.48
CA PHE A 9 -9.67 -0.97 -4.26
C PHE A 9 -8.98 -2.02 -3.38
N SER A 10 -9.08 -3.30 -3.75
CA SER A 10 -8.44 -4.41 -3.02
C SER A 10 -6.92 -4.42 -3.16
N SER A 11 -6.37 -3.67 -4.11
CA SER A 11 -4.94 -3.48 -4.27
C SER A 11 -4.66 -2.20 -5.05
N GLY A 12 -3.42 -1.73 -4.97
CA GLY A 12 -2.97 -0.58 -5.73
C GLY A 12 -1.56 -0.15 -5.36
N THR A 13 -1.17 1.00 -5.89
CA THR A 13 0.14 1.59 -5.67
C THR A 13 -0.04 3.03 -5.20
N ILE A 14 0.72 3.42 -4.18
CA ILE A 14 0.84 4.80 -3.70
C ILE A 14 2.29 5.25 -3.81
N GLN A 15 2.46 6.52 -4.14
CA GLN A 15 3.76 7.12 -4.41
C GLN A 15 3.81 8.53 -3.83
N SER A 16 4.99 8.96 -3.39
CA SER A 16 5.22 10.38 -3.11
C SER A 16 5.01 11.23 -4.37
N PRO A 17 4.63 12.51 -4.24
CA PRO A 17 4.44 13.38 -5.40
C PRO A 17 5.69 13.41 -6.29
N PHE A 18 5.49 13.28 -7.61
CA PHE A 18 6.53 13.29 -8.64
C PHE A 18 7.52 12.12 -8.66
N TYR A 19 7.33 11.08 -7.83
CA TYR A 19 8.14 9.86 -7.88
C TYR A 19 8.31 9.36 -9.33
N PRO A 20 9.53 8.96 -9.78
CA PRO A 20 10.77 8.83 -9.01
C PRO A 20 11.61 10.11 -8.92
N ARG A 21 11.09 11.26 -9.35
CA ARG A 21 11.72 12.56 -9.12
C ARG A 21 11.51 12.99 -7.67
N ASN A 22 12.28 13.99 -7.26
CA ASN A 22 12.19 14.48 -5.89
C ASN A 22 10.79 15.02 -5.54
N TYR A 23 10.31 14.65 -4.36
CA TYR A 23 9.09 15.23 -3.81
C TYR A 23 9.26 16.73 -3.52
N PRO A 24 8.17 17.50 -3.44
CA PRO A 24 8.21 18.91 -3.05
C PRO A 24 8.39 19.08 -1.54
N ASN A 25 8.95 20.22 -1.14
CA ASN A 25 8.96 20.66 0.25
C ASN A 25 7.55 20.90 0.78
N ASN A 26 7.36 20.79 2.10
CA ASN A 26 6.10 21.03 2.80
C ASN A 26 4.92 20.18 2.26
N ALA A 27 5.21 19.00 1.73
CA ALA A 27 4.19 18.05 1.32
C ALA A 27 3.53 17.45 2.56
N ASN A 28 2.21 17.31 2.51
CA ASN A 28 1.44 16.60 3.53
C ASN A 28 0.37 15.78 2.81
N CYS A 29 0.74 14.58 2.37
CA CYS A 29 -0.13 13.68 1.61
C CYS A 29 -0.69 12.62 2.55
N VAL A 30 -2.00 12.38 2.49
CA VAL A 30 -2.67 11.36 3.31
C VAL A 30 -3.45 10.44 2.39
N TRP A 31 -3.16 9.14 2.43
CA TRP A 31 -3.91 8.10 1.76
C TRP A 31 -4.69 7.28 2.79
N GLU A 32 -6.00 7.21 2.63
CA GLU A 32 -6.88 6.40 3.47
C GLU A 32 -7.31 5.18 2.66
N ILE A 33 -6.77 4.00 3.00
CA ILE A 33 -7.06 2.77 2.29
C ILE A 33 -8.14 2.02 3.06
N GLN A 34 -9.34 1.98 2.49
CA GLN A 34 -10.52 1.36 3.08
C GLN A 34 -11.01 0.23 2.18
N VAL A 35 -10.77 -1.01 2.58
CA VAL A 35 -11.20 -2.19 1.82
C VAL A 35 -12.50 -2.77 2.37
N LYS A 36 -13.00 -3.84 1.74
CA LYS A 36 -14.21 -4.53 2.19
C LYS A 36 -14.06 -4.99 3.64
N SER A 37 -15.16 -4.99 4.40
CA SER A 37 -15.18 -5.56 5.76
C SER A 37 -14.67 -7.00 5.76
N ASN A 38 -14.03 -7.41 6.88
CA ASN A 38 -13.37 -8.70 7.08
C ASN A 38 -12.15 -8.94 6.19
N PHE A 39 -11.55 -7.90 5.64
CA PHE A 39 -10.25 -7.94 5.00
C PHE A 39 -9.26 -7.08 5.76
N LEU A 40 -7.99 -7.45 5.73
CA LEU A 40 -6.86 -6.67 6.22
C LEU A 40 -6.13 -6.05 5.04
N VAL A 41 -5.43 -4.93 5.26
CA VAL A 41 -4.62 -4.24 4.26
C VAL A 41 -3.16 -4.46 4.60
N THR A 42 -2.40 -5.00 3.64
CA THR A 42 -0.94 -5.08 3.73
C THR A 42 -0.33 -4.06 2.78
N LEU A 43 0.55 -3.20 3.30
CA LEU A 43 1.31 -2.18 2.57
C LEU A 43 2.79 -2.58 2.54
N VAL A 44 3.37 -2.62 1.33
CA VAL A 44 4.76 -3.02 1.09
C VAL A 44 5.49 -1.90 0.36
N PHE A 45 6.51 -1.34 1.00
CA PHE A 45 7.39 -0.33 0.41
C PHE A 45 8.41 -1.02 -0.51
N THR A 46 8.33 -0.75 -1.80
CA THR A 46 9.32 -1.20 -2.79
C THR A 46 10.52 -0.25 -2.86
N ASP A 47 10.33 0.99 -2.42
CA ASP A 47 11.38 1.99 -2.39
C ASP A 47 11.03 3.09 -1.38
N ILE A 48 12.05 3.57 -0.65
CA ILE A 48 11.94 4.74 0.22
C ILE A 48 13.30 5.41 0.42
N GLN A 49 13.33 6.73 0.19
CA GLN A 49 14.49 7.56 0.46
C GLN A 49 14.07 8.98 0.82
N CYS A 50 14.37 9.35 2.06
CA CYS A 50 14.44 10.70 2.58
C CYS A 50 15.53 10.81 3.66
N LEU A 51 15.63 11.97 4.33
CA LEU A 51 16.56 12.17 5.45
C LEU A 51 15.86 12.63 6.75
N SER A 52 15.20 13.78 6.73
CA SER A 52 14.51 14.36 7.90
C SER A 52 12.98 14.37 7.77
N ASP A 53 12.49 13.88 6.64
CA ASP A 53 11.07 13.72 6.34
C ASP A 53 10.62 12.32 6.75
N TYR A 54 9.35 11.96 6.54
CA TYR A 54 8.88 10.64 6.96
C TYR A 54 7.58 10.22 6.29
N VAL A 55 7.38 8.90 6.31
CA VAL A 55 6.09 8.26 6.09
C VAL A 55 5.63 7.64 7.40
N GLU A 56 4.43 8.00 7.86
CA GLU A 56 3.74 7.41 9.00
C GLU A 56 2.65 6.46 8.51
N ILE A 57 2.52 5.31 9.17
CA ILE A 57 1.52 4.28 8.86
C ILE A 57 0.68 4.07 10.11
N TYR A 58 -0.64 4.24 10.00
CA TYR A 58 -1.59 4.10 11.09
C TYR A 58 -2.53 2.92 10.86
N ASP A 59 -2.83 2.21 11.95
CA ASP A 59 -3.74 1.07 11.98
C ASP A 59 -5.22 1.49 12.05
N GLY A 60 -5.66 2.25 11.04
CA GLY A 60 -6.98 2.86 10.99
C GLY A 60 -6.93 4.38 10.83
N PRO A 61 -7.97 5.14 11.25
CA PRO A 61 -8.08 6.56 10.91
C PRO A 61 -6.96 7.41 11.53
N LEU A 62 -6.58 8.46 10.81
CA LEU A 62 -5.53 9.38 11.24
C LEU A 62 -5.85 9.99 12.62
N HIS A 63 -4.85 10.06 13.50
CA HIS A 63 -4.92 10.62 14.86
C HIS A 63 -5.79 9.87 15.90
N SER A 64 -6.62 8.91 15.49
CA SER A 64 -7.40 8.07 16.41
C SER A 64 -6.90 6.63 16.51
N SER A 65 -6.03 6.20 15.59
CA SER A 65 -5.49 4.84 15.54
C SER A 65 -4.03 4.74 15.98
N PRO A 66 -3.60 3.53 16.44
CA PRO A 66 -2.19 3.24 16.72
C PRO A 66 -1.28 3.50 15.51
N LEU A 67 -0.05 3.97 15.78
CA LEU A 67 1.00 4.11 14.77
C LEU A 67 1.71 2.76 14.60
N LEU A 68 1.63 2.17 13.40
CA LEU A 68 2.34 0.93 13.05
C LEU A 68 3.82 1.19 12.76
N GLY A 69 4.14 2.36 12.19
CA GLY A 69 5.52 2.68 11.88
C GLY A 69 5.71 4.10 11.39
N LYS A 70 6.95 4.57 11.53
CA LYS A 70 7.45 5.83 11.00
C LYS A 70 8.80 5.59 10.35
N ILE A 71 8.87 5.75 9.03
CA ILE A 71 10.04 5.38 8.22
C ILE A 71 10.46 6.51 7.30
N CYS A 72 11.74 6.49 6.90
CA CYS A 72 12.30 7.46 5.97
C CYS A 72 13.36 6.88 5.03
N SER A 73 13.91 5.71 5.33
CA SER A 73 14.92 5.06 4.50
C SER A 73 14.90 3.55 4.73
N GLY A 74 15.65 2.84 3.89
CA GLY A 74 15.76 1.39 3.92
C GLY A 74 15.04 0.72 2.76
N TYR A 75 15.10 -0.60 2.75
CA TYR A 75 14.47 -1.43 1.73
C TYR A 75 13.53 -2.41 2.43
N TYR A 76 12.39 -2.71 1.80
CA TYR A 76 11.44 -3.73 2.25
C TYR A 76 10.85 -3.50 3.64
N HIS A 77 10.05 -2.43 3.78
CA HIS A 77 9.15 -2.28 4.92
C HIS A 77 7.77 -2.84 4.56
N SER A 78 7.18 -3.64 5.45
CA SER A 78 5.83 -4.18 5.29
C SER A 78 5.01 -3.93 6.55
N TYR A 79 3.79 -3.46 6.37
CA TYR A 79 2.84 -3.18 7.46
C TYR A 79 1.49 -3.78 7.13
N THR A 80 0.90 -4.50 8.07
CA THR A 80 -0.44 -5.08 7.93
C THR A 80 -1.35 -4.47 8.98
N SER A 81 -2.53 -4.01 8.57
CA SER A 81 -3.54 -3.50 9.49
C SER A 81 -4.21 -4.63 10.29
N SER A 82 -4.81 -4.27 11.43
CA SER A 82 -5.68 -5.14 12.22
C SER A 82 -7.16 -5.06 11.78
N SER A 83 -7.49 -4.11 10.91
CA SER A 83 -8.85 -3.90 10.38
C SER A 83 -8.83 -3.70 8.86
N ASN A 84 -9.98 -3.37 8.27
CA ASN A 84 -10.10 -3.04 6.84
C ASN A 84 -9.72 -1.59 6.50
N LEU A 85 -9.14 -0.85 7.45
CA LEU A 85 -8.68 0.52 7.27
C LEU A 85 -7.18 0.62 7.59
N LEU A 86 -6.41 1.22 6.68
CA LEU A 86 -5.01 1.59 6.90
C LEU A 86 -4.77 3.00 6.35
N THR A 87 -4.15 3.87 7.15
CA THR A 87 -3.85 5.24 6.74
C THR A 87 -2.35 5.45 6.59
N VAL A 88 -1.93 6.04 5.46
CA VAL A 88 -0.54 6.39 5.18
C VAL A 88 -0.40 7.89 5.07
N ARG A 89 0.52 8.48 5.82
CA ARG A 89 0.81 9.92 5.76
C ARG A 89 2.26 10.15 5.38
N PHE A 90 2.47 10.86 4.28
CA PHE A 90 3.80 11.38 3.92
C PHE A 90 3.90 12.86 4.27
N HIS A 91 4.95 13.22 5.02
CA HIS A 91 5.22 14.59 5.42
C HIS A 91 6.65 14.98 5.08
N SER A 92 6.82 16.10 4.36
CA SER A 92 8.12 16.71 4.12
C SER A 92 8.22 18.11 4.73
N ASN A 93 9.43 18.49 5.15
CA ASN A 93 9.72 19.79 5.72
C ASN A 93 10.08 20.83 4.62
N SER A 94 10.61 22.00 5.01
CA SER A 94 10.94 23.09 4.08
C SER A 94 12.31 22.96 3.39
N ARG A 95 13.10 21.93 3.72
CA ARG A 95 14.50 21.77 3.31
C ARG A 95 14.79 20.35 2.85
N PHE A 96 15.58 20.28 1.77
CA PHE A 96 16.11 19.08 1.12
C PHE A 96 15.03 18.06 0.73
N THR A 97 15.07 17.64 -0.53
CA THR A 97 14.11 16.66 -1.04
C THR A 97 14.85 15.54 -1.74
N TYR A 98 14.19 14.38 -1.80
CA TYR A 98 14.74 13.14 -2.33
C TYR A 98 13.67 12.44 -3.17
N ARG A 99 13.99 11.31 -3.81
CA ARG A 99 13.05 10.56 -4.66
C ARG A 99 11.74 10.17 -3.96
N GLY A 100 11.74 10.07 -2.63
CA GLY A 100 10.55 9.74 -1.86
C GLY A 100 10.31 8.25 -1.79
N PHE A 101 9.09 7.80 -2.10
CA PHE A 101 8.73 6.41 -1.93
C PHE A 101 7.76 5.91 -3.01
N GLN A 102 7.78 4.59 -3.19
CA GLN A 102 6.73 3.83 -3.85
C GLN A 102 6.37 2.64 -2.97
N ALA A 103 5.07 2.45 -2.73
CA ALA A 103 4.54 1.31 -2.00
C ALA A 103 3.34 0.70 -2.72
N ASN A 104 3.24 -0.62 -2.67
CA ASN A 104 2.09 -1.36 -3.16
C ASN A 104 1.27 -1.83 -1.96
N TYR A 105 -0.05 -1.83 -2.09
CA TYR A 105 -0.93 -2.41 -1.09
C TYR A 105 -1.82 -3.48 -1.72
N TYR A 106 -2.25 -4.42 -0.89
CA TYR A 106 -3.23 -5.43 -1.24
C TYR A 106 -4.01 -5.86 0.00
N SER A 107 -5.20 -6.41 -0.21
CA SER A 107 -6.06 -6.89 0.86
C SER A 107 -6.22 -8.40 0.87
N THR A 108 -6.20 -8.99 2.05
CA THR A 108 -6.47 -10.43 2.28
C THR A 108 -7.61 -10.59 3.29
N PRO A 109 -8.38 -11.69 3.25
CA PRO A 109 -9.37 -11.98 4.28
C PRO A 109 -8.71 -12.02 5.68
N ALA A 110 -9.41 -11.50 6.70
CA ALA A 110 -8.93 -11.50 8.09
C ALA A 110 -8.98 -12.91 8.73
N ASP A 111 -9.85 -13.79 8.23
CA ASP A 111 -10.04 -15.17 8.70
C ASP A 111 -8.98 -16.16 8.16
N ASP A 112 -7.93 -15.69 7.49
CA ASP A 112 -6.89 -16.53 6.89
C ASP A 112 -5.85 -17.07 7.91
N THR A 113 -6.17 -17.02 9.21
CA THR A 113 -5.38 -17.69 10.26
C THR A 113 -5.61 -19.20 10.32
N ASP A 114 -6.56 -19.75 9.58
CA ASP A 114 -6.70 -21.21 9.44
C ASP A 114 -5.74 -21.73 8.37
N GLN A 115 -4.51 -22.05 8.79
CA GLN A 115 -3.55 -22.87 8.04
C GLN A 115 -4.07 -24.29 7.65
N ASN A 116 -5.37 -24.55 7.72
CA ASN A 116 -5.98 -25.85 7.44
C ASN A 116 -6.96 -25.88 6.24
N ASN A 117 -7.13 -24.80 5.47
CA ASN A 117 -8.08 -24.82 4.34
C ASN A 117 -7.48 -24.46 2.97
N ILE A 118 -6.42 -25.18 2.61
CA ILE A 118 -5.83 -25.19 1.25
C ILE A 118 -6.90 -25.49 0.17
N ILE A 119 -7.94 -26.28 0.51
CA ILE A 119 -9.04 -26.62 -0.42
C ILE A 119 -9.94 -25.41 -0.70
N GLU A 120 -10.25 -24.58 0.30
CA GLU A 120 -11.06 -23.36 0.06
C GLU A 120 -10.32 -22.34 -0.80
N MET A 121 -9.01 -22.19 -0.61
CA MET A 121 -8.19 -21.26 -1.40
C MET A 121 -8.13 -21.67 -2.89
N LEU A 122 -8.03 -22.96 -3.20
CA LEU A 122 -7.99 -23.47 -4.58
C LEU A 122 -9.35 -23.45 -5.28
N VAL A 123 -10.45 -23.48 -4.52
CA VAL A 123 -11.82 -23.45 -5.06
C VAL A 123 -12.27 -22.01 -5.36
N ARG A 124 -11.72 -21.00 -4.67
CA ARG A 124 -12.00 -19.58 -4.96
C ARG A 124 -11.23 -19.10 -6.20
N ARG A 125 -11.75 -19.47 -7.37
CA ARG A 125 -11.28 -19.08 -8.72
C ARG A 125 -11.10 -17.57 -8.95
N ASP A 126 -11.59 -16.73 -8.06
CA ASP A 126 -11.58 -15.27 -8.18
C ASP A 126 -10.30 -14.61 -7.65
N PHE A 127 -9.38 -15.36 -7.04
CA PHE A 127 -8.24 -14.82 -6.29
C PHE A 127 -6.88 -14.86 -7.02
N TRP A 128 -6.81 -15.32 -8.27
CA TRP A 128 -5.61 -15.19 -9.10
C TRP A 128 -5.92 -14.32 -10.34
N PRO A 129 -5.07 -13.33 -10.70
CA PRO A 129 -5.18 -12.68 -11.99
C PRO A 129 -4.95 -13.75 -13.05
N THR A 130 -5.99 -14.06 -13.84
CA THR A 130 -5.89 -15.06 -14.89
C THR A 130 -4.83 -14.59 -15.88
N ILE A 131 -3.68 -15.28 -15.95
CA ILE A 131 -2.73 -15.10 -17.04
C ILE A 131 -3.42 -15.61 -18.31
N GLN A 132 -3.95 -14.68 -19.10
CA GLN A 132 -4.48 -14.99 -20.43
C GLN A 132 -3.30 -15.24 -21.37
N ILE A 133 -2.84 -16.49 -21.45
CA ILE A 133 -1.92 -16.90 -22.51
C ILE A 133 -2.72 -16.88 -23.81
N ARG A 134 -2.55 -15.83 -24.62
CA ARG A 134 -3.07 -15.81 -26.00
C ARG A 134 -2.27 -16.82 -26.80
N THR A 135 -2.83 -17.99 -27.04
CA THR A 135 -2.36 -18.86 -28.12
C THR A 135 -2.85 -18.25 -29.43
N THR A 136 -1.93 -17.70 -30.21
CA THR A 136 -2.19 -17.45 -31.63
C THR A 136 -2.30 -18.81 -32.31
N ALA A 137 -3.52 -19.25 -32.56
CA ALA A 137 -3.78 -20.35 -33.48
C ALA A 137 -3.37 -19.86 -34.88
N ASN A 138 -2.27 -20.40 -35.39
CA ASN A 138 -1.83 -20.17 -36.75
C ASN A 138 -2.67 -21.10 -37.65
N THR A 139 -3.63 -20.53 -38.38
CA THR A 139 -4.42 -21.26 -39.38
C THR A 139 -3.81 -21.07 -40.76
N ARG A 140 -3.41 -22.21 -41.33
CA ARG A 140 -2.89 -22.51 -42.68
C ARG A 140 -1.40 -22.33 -42.92
#